data_AF-A0AA88KHC9-F1
#
_entry.id   AF-A0AA88KHC9-F1
#
_cell.length_a   1.000
_cell.length_b   1.000
_cell.length_c   1.000
_cell.angle_alpha   90.00
_cell.angle_beta   90.00
_cell.angle_gamma   90.00
#
_symmetry.space_group_name_H-M   'P 1'
#
loop_
_entity.id
_entity.type
_entity.pdbx_description
1 polymer ?
#
loop_
_entity_poly.entity_id
_entity_poly.type
_entity_poly.pdbx_seq_one_letter_code
_entity_poly.pdbx_strand_id
1 'polypeptide(L)'
;MRRKDQRSSPQELREMQAELGVLQKADGSCKFLMGKTIVICSVNGPEASMKEKGDGAIVDVIFQPRDKRPSEEEKEYEMMIRESLENVILLSLYPRTIITISVQVVQDDGSLLSASLNSAVLALLDAGVALKSTLVSLSCSYLSSGDCLLDPLKVEQDFDSVLYSSDSSTFVEYYKSSLSTGQKIIKPKGHVCFIFDASKLKKKSQEAEEDTSLVTCLTEGIFTDEALQTCLNMAKEGAHTVYNLIRFTMERKSTTPILPISTQPQKTQQNVTPSTPEKKGGSFLKPKDK
;
A
#
# COMPACT_ATOMS: atom_id res chain seq x y z
N MET A 1 -6.16 -27.46 7.20
CA MET A 1 -7.01 -26.52 7.98
C MET A 1 -7.59 -25.51 6.99
N ARG A 2 -8.91 -25.31 6.93
CA ARG A 2 -9.53 -24.34 6.00
C ARG A 2 -9.51 -22.97 6.68
N ARG A 3 -8.91 -21.95 6.05
CA ARG A 3 -8.82 -20.59 6.61
C ARG A 3 -10.21 -19.95 6.67
N LYS A 4 -10.39 -18.93 7.53
CA LYS A 4 -11.68 -18.25 7.73
C LYS A 4 -12.20 -17.55 6.46
N ASP A 5 -11.30 -17.24 5.53
CA ASP A 5 -11.59 -16.64 4.22
C ASP A 5 -11.77 -17.66 3.08
N GLN A 6 -11.91 -18.96 3.41
CA GLN A 6 -12.07 -20.06 2.45
C GLN A 6 -10.85 -20.38 1.59
N ARG A 7 -9.67 -19.78 1.84
CA ARG A 7 -8.41 -20.22 1.21
C ARG A 7 -8.09 -21.66 1.58
N SER A 8 -7.55 -22.39 0.60
CA SER A 8 -7.34 -23.83 0.70
C SER A 8 -5.96 -24.18 1.24
N SER A 9 -4.96 -23.30 1.01
CA SER A 9 -3.59 -23.53 1.46
C SER A 9 -3.04 -22.39 2.35
N PRO A 10 -2.09 -22.69 3.26
CA PRO A 10 -1.40 -21.70 4.08
C PRO A 10 -0.57 -20.69 3.27
N GLN A 11 -0.10 -21.08 2.07
CA GLN A 11 0.77 -20.29 1.20
C GLN A 11 -0.01 -19.42 0.21
N GLU A 12 -1.31 -19.65 0.04
CA GLU A 12 -2.14 -18.89 -0.89
C GLU A 12 -2.29 -17.45 -0.41
N LEU A 13 -1.96 -16.47 -1.26
CA LEU A 13 -2.15 -15.04 -1.01
C LEU A 13 -3.60 -14.63 -1.31
N ARG A 14 -4.09 -13.54 -0.68
CA ARG A 14 -5.38 -12.95 -1.10
C ARG A 14 -5.27 -12.39 -2.51
N GLU A 15 -6.40 -12.21 -3.17
CA GLU A 15 -6.43 -11.51 -4.45
C GLU A 15 -5.87 -10.10 -4.27
N MET A 16 -4.84 -9.76 -5.05
CA MET A 16 -4.20 -8.47 -5.02
C MET A 16 -4.50 -7.71 -6.29
N GLN A 17 -4.82 -6.43 -6.15
CA GLN A 17 -5.05 -5.53 -7.27
C GLN A 17 -4.38 -4.19 -6.97
N ALA A 18 -3.81 -3.59 -8.00
CA ALA A 18 -3.20 -2.27 -7.90
C ALA A 18 -3.70 -1.40 -9.04
N GLU A 19 -4.05 -0.16 -8.71
CA GLU A 19 -4.49 0.85 -9.65
C GLU A 19 -3.64 2.10 -9.45
N LEU A 20 -3.03 2.58 -10.53
CA LEU A 20 -2.15 3.73 -10.51
C LEU A 20 -2.88 5.00 -10.95
N GLY A 21 -2.42 6.18 -10.53
CA GLY A 21 -2.98 7.47 -10.97
C GLY A 21 -4.39 7.76 -10.45
N VAL A 22 -4.78 7.19 -9.29
CA VAL A 22 -6.12 7.38 -8.69
C VAL A 22 -6.35 8.83 -8.23
N LEU A 23 -5.29 9.52 -7.82
CA LEU A 23 -5.33 10.91 -7.33
C LEU A 23 -4.69 11.84 -8.36
N GLN A 24 -5.52 12.68 -8.98
CA GLN A 24 -5.10 13.64 -10.02
C GLN A 24 -4.27 14.82 -9.50
N LYS A 25 -4.27 15.04 -8.18
CA LYS A 25 -3.55 16.16 -7.54
C LYS A 25 -2.13 15.79 -7.11
N ALA A 26 -1.81 14.51 -7.07
CA ALA A 26 -0.50 14.01 -6.67
C ALA A 26 0.32 13.68 -7.92
N ASP A 27 1.65 13.82 -7.83
CA ASP A 27 2.55 13.50 -8.94
C ASP A 27 2.55 12.00 -9.24
N GLY A 28 2.44 11.18 -8.19
CA GLY A 28 2.18 9.75 -8.32
C GLY A 28 1.15 9.30 -7.30
N SER A 29 0.32 8.34 -7.69
CA SER A 29 -0.63 7.74 -6.75
C SER A 29 -0.89 6.29 -7.07
N CYS A 30 -1.23 5.53 -6.02
CA CYS A 30 -1.56 4.13 -6.14
C CYS A 30 -2.68 3.79 -5.14
N LYS A 31 -3.65 3.02 -5.59
CA LYS A 31 -4.59 2.30 -4.74
C LYS A 31 -4.24 0.82 -4.80
N PHE A 32 -3.85 0.28 -3.65
CA PHE A 32 -3.50 -1.12 -3.49
C PHE A 32 -4.60 -1.84 -2.72
N LEU A 33 -5.03 -2.98 -3.25
CA LEU A 33 -6.02 -3.85 -2.67
C LEU A 33 -5.37 -5.21 -2.42
N MET A 34 -5.59 -5.74 -1.23
CA MET A 34 -5.18 -7.08 -0.83
C MET A 34 -6.35 -7.73 -0.09
N GLY A 35 -7.16 -8.48 -0.84
CA GLY A 35 -8.48 -8.93 -0.40
C GLY A 35 -9.37 -7.73 -0.01
N LYS A 36 -9.64 -7.59 1.29
CA LYS A 36 -10.43 -6.47 1.84
C LYS A 36 -9.57 -5.34 2.41
N THR A 37 -8.25 -5.51 2.52
CA THR A 37 -7.35 -4.43 2.93
C THR A 37 -7.17 -3.50 1.74
N ILE A 38 -7.50 -2.23 1.91
CA ILE A 38 -7.42 -1.21 0.86
C ILE A 38 -6.63 -0.02 1.41
N VAL A 39 -5.54 0.30 0.71
CA VAL A 39 -4.65 1.42 1.03
C VAL A 39 -4.50 2.29 -0.19
N ILE A 40 -4.52 3.61 0.02
CA ILE A 40 -4.24 4.59 -1.03
C ILE A 40 -2.97 5.33 -0.63
N CYS A 41 -2.00 5.39 -1.54
CA CYS A 41 -0.79 6.17 -1.36
C CYS A 41 -0.74 7.30 -2.39
N SER A 42 -0.31 8.48 -1.95
CA SER A 42 0.05 9.61 -2.81
C SER A 42 1.51 9.98 -2.59
N VAL A 43 2.20 10.30 -3.67
CA VAL A 43 3.56 10.84 -3.66
C VAL A 43 3.50 12.22 -4.28
N ASN A 44 4.02 13.21 -3.56
CA ASN A 44 4.23 14.56 -4.04
C ASN A 44 5.73 14.85 -4.05
N GLY A 45 6.19 15.45 -5.14
CA GLY A 45 7.58 15.85 -5.30
C GLY A 45 8.40 14.88 -6.17
N PRO A 46 9.65 15.26 -6.45
CA PRO A 46 10.53 16.09 -5.60
C PRO A 46 10.23 17.59 -5.65
N GLU A 47 9.75 18.16 -4.53
CA GLU A 47 9.50 19.59 -4.38
C GLU A 47 10.69 20.30 -3.74
N ALA A 48 10.93 21.57 -4.06
CA ALA A 48 12.02 22.33 -3.45
C ALA A 48 11.77 22.55 -1.95
N SER A 49 12.73 22.16 -1.10
CA SER A 49 12.62 22.28 0.34
C SER A 49 13.64 23.27 0.89
N MET A 50 13.19 24.11 1.84
CA MET A 50 14.06 24.99 2.61
C MET A 50 14.70 24.28 3.82
N LYS A 51 14.33 23.03 4.10
CA LYS A 51 14.96 22.24 5.17
C LYS A 51 16.35 21.80 4.72
N GLU A 52 17.37 22.15 5.51
CA GLU A 52 18.77 21.86 5.20
C GLU A 52 19.11 20.39 5.50
N LYS A 53 18.98 19.51 4.50
CA LYS A 53 19.74 18.25 4.41
C LYS A 53 20.72 18.44 3.25
N GLY A 54 21.98 18.70 3.60
CA GLY A 54 22.98 19.28 2.69
C GLY A 54 23.40 18.41 1.50
N ASP A 55 23.03 17.13 1.46
CA ASP A 55 23.59 16.18 0.48
C ASP A 55 22.55 15.23 -0.16
N GLY A 56 21.24 15.45 0.05
CA GLY A 56 20.22 14.62 -0.59
C GLY A 56 18.78 15.04 -0.31
N ALA A 57 17.84 14.38 -0.99
CA ALA A 57 16.42 14.55 -0.74
C ALA A 57 16.03 14.15 0.69
N ILE A 58 15.02 14.84 1.21
CA ILE A 58 14.34 14.47 2.44
C ILE A 58 13.13 13.63 2.07
N VAL A 59 13.01 12.43 2.64
CA VAL A 59 11.81 11.61 2.49
C VAL A 59 10.93 11.83 3.71
N ASP A 60 9.74 12.36 3.48
CA ASP A 60 8.74 12.54 4.52
C ASP A 60 7.61 11.54 4.29
N VAL A 61 7.33 10.70 5.28
CA VAL A 61 6.27 9.70 5.22
C VAL A 61 5.24 10.07 6.26
N ILE A 62 3.97 10.13 5.83
CA ILE A 62 2.83 10.43 6.69
C ILE A 62 1.88 9.24 6.63
N PHE A 63 1.70 8.56 7.75
CA PHE A 63 0.75 7.46 7.84
C PHE A 63 -0.57 7.95 8.44
N GLN A 64 -1.63 7.91 7.64
CA GLN A 64 -2.98 8.35 8.02
C GLN A 64 -3.89 7.14 8.23
N PRO A 65 -4.19 6.81 9.51
CA PRO A 65 -5.07 5.70 9.81
C PRO A 65 -6.54 6.06 9.55
N ARG A 66 -7.39 5.05 9.54
CA ARG A 66 -8.84 5.23 9.36
C ARG A 66 -9.47 6.05 10.49
N ASP A 67 -9.02 5.84 11.73
CA ASP A 67 -9.62 6.44 12.94
C ASP A 67 -9.03 7.83 13.30
N LYS A 68 -8.27 8.44 12.38
CA LYS A 68 -7.65 9.79 12.47
C LYS A 68 -6.69 10.04 13.64
N ARG A 69 -6.60 9.14 14.61
CA ARG A 69 -5.64 9.19 15.72
C ARG A 69 -4.58 8.12 15.50
N PRO A 70 -3.30 8.49 15.27
CA PRO A 70 -2.24 7.52 15.09
C PRO A 70 -1.99 6.77 16.40
N SER A 71 -2.12 5.45 16.36
CA SER A 71 -1.66 4.54 17.40
C SER A 71 -0.13 4.51 17.45
N GLU A 72 0.45 4.03 18.55
CA GLU A 72 1.91 3.81 18.63
C GLU A 72 2.39 2.82 17.55
N GLU A 73 1.62 1.77 17.28
CA GLU A 73 1.91 0.78 16.22
C GLU A 73 1.97 1.44 14.83
N GLU A 74 1.09 2.39 14.56
CA GLU A 74 1.02 3.06 13.26
C GLU A 74 2.17 4.05 13.07
N LYS A 75 2.65 4.68 14.15
CA LYS A 75 3.88 5.49 14.13
C LYS A 75 5.11 4.63 13.84
N GLU A 76 5.15 3.40 14.36
CA GLU A 76 6.21 2.45 14.04
C GLU A 76 6.19 2.05 12.57
N TYR A 77 5.00 1.82 12.01
CA TYR A 77 4.83 1.57 10.57
C TYR A 77 5.29 2.75 9.72
N GLU A 78 4.95 3.98 10.11
CA GLU A 78 5.42 5.20 9.43
C GLU A 78 6.95 5.29 9.41
N MET A 79 7.60 5.07 10.55
CA MET A 79 9.06 5.09 10.68
C MET A 79 9.70 4.00 9.81
N MET A 80 9.18 2.78 9.85
CA MET A 80 9.71 1.67 9.07
C MET A 80 9.57 1.88 7.56
N ILE A 81 8.43 2.40 7.10
CA ILE A 81 8.22 2.75 5.70
C ILE A 81 9.21 3.84 5.28
N ARG A 82 9.41 4.87 6.12
CA ARG A 82 10.40 5.93 5.88
C ARG A 82 11.81 5.37 5.71
N GLU A 83 12.28 4.59 6.67
CA GLU A 83 13.63 3.99 6.61
C GLU A 83 13.80 3.07 5.40
N SER A 84 12.80 2.25 5.10
CA SER A 84 12.83 1.34 3.94
C SER A 84 12.95 2.11 2.63
N LEU A 85 12.18 3.19 2.47
CA LEU A 85 12.16 4.00 1.25
C LEU A 85 13.39 4.90 1.12
N GLU A 86 13.91 5.47 2.22
CA GLU A 86 15.14 6.26 2.22
C GLU A 86 16.35 5.45 1.71
N ASN A 87 16.43 4.17 2.07
CA ASN A 87 17.51 3.30 1.64
C ASN A 87 17.50 3.03 0.12
N VAL A 88 16.31 3.03 -0.48
CA VAL A 88 16.08 2.62 -1.87
C VAL A 88 15.98 3.79 -2.84
N ILE A 89 15.48 4.95 -2.41
CA ILE A 89 15.44 6.15 -3.25
C ILE A 89 16.88 6.65 -3.49
N LEU A 90 17.17 7.07 -4.72
CA LEU A 90 18.44 7.72 -5.07
C LEU A 90 18.43 9.20 -4.62
N LEU A 91 18.58 9.44 -3.32
CA LEU A 91 18.49 10.77 -2.70
C LEU A 91 19.50 11.78 -3.28
N SER A 92 20.68 11.32 -3.71
CA SER A 92 21.75 12.16 -4.29
C SER A 92 21.36 12.79 -5.64
N LEU A 93 20.35 12.26 -6.34
CA LEU A 93 19.87 12.85 -7.59
C LEU A 93 18.99 14.09 -7.37
N TYR A 94 18.49 14.29 -6.15
CA TYR A 94 17.50 15.31 -5.83
C TYR A 94 17.94 16.19 -4.64
N PRO A 95 19.05 16.95 -4.75
CA PRO A 95 19.55 17.78 -3.66
C PRO A 95 18.56 18.91 -3.32
N ARG A 96 18.41 19.22 -2.03
CA ARG A 96 17.51 20.29 -1.53
C ARG A 96 16.04 20.10 -1.92
N THR A 97 15.60 18.85 -2.08
CA THR A 97 14.20 18.52 -2.35
C THR A 97 13.57 17.73 -1.22
N ILE A 98 12.25 17.72 -1.17
CA ILE A 98 11.44 16.87 -0.31
C ILE A 98 10.51 16.01 -1.17
N ILE A 99 10.45 14.72 -0.83
CA ILE A 99 9.50 13.77 -1.40
C ILE A 99 8.55 13.41 -0.27
N THR A 100 7.29 13.80 -0.40
CA THR A 100 6.27 13.54 0.62
C THR A 100 5.40 12.38 0.18
N ILE A 101 5.37 11.34 0.99
CA ILE A 101 4.65 10.09 0.76
C ILE A 101 3.55 10.00 1.81
N SER A 102 2.30 10.14 1.40
CA SER A 102 1.15 10.02 2.30
C SER A 102 0.43 8.72 2.05
N VAL A 103 0.35 7.88 3.08
CA VAL A 103 -0.36 6.60 3.06
C VAL A 103 -1.68 6.76 3.81
N GLN A 104 -2.80 6.59 3.13
CA GLN A 104 -4.14 6.62 3.69
C GLN A 104 -4.73 5.22 3.71
N VAL A 105 -5.07 4.74 4.91
CA VAL A 105 -5.79 3.48 5.09
C VAL A 105 -7.27 3.71 4.84
N VAL A 106 -7.86 2.98 3.88
CA VAL A 106 -9.30 3.01 3.60
C VAL A 106 -10.01 1.89 4.36
N GLN A 107 -9.45 0.69 4.28
CA GLN A 107 -9.95 -0.50 4.94
C GLN A 107 -8.80 -1.36 5.41
N ASP A 108 -8.91 -1.87 6.63
CA ASP A 108 -7.92 -2.74 7.26
C ASP A 108 -8.55 -4.11 7.55
N ASP A 109 -8.03 -5.14 6.89
CA ASP A 109 -8.36 -6.56 7.12
C ASP A 109 -7.06 -7.36 7.33
N GLY A 110 -6.01 -6.72 7.85
CA GLY A 110 -4.71 -7.33 8.17
C GLY A 110 -3.65 -7.16 7.09
N SER A 111 -2.40 -7.41 7.48
CA SER A 111 -1.19 -7.21 6.65
C SER A 111 -1.03 -5.77 6.13
N LEU A 112 -1.43 -4.81 6.98
CA LEU A 112 -1.51 -3.40 6.66
C LEU A 112 -0.16 -2.78 6.27
N LEU A 113 0.90 -3.12 7.01
CA LEU A 113 2.26 -2.64 6.76
C LEU A 113 2.74 -3.05 5.36
N SER A 114 2.56 -4.33 4.99
CA SER A 114 2.96 -4.83 3.68
C SER A 114 2.17 -4.19 2.55
N ALA A 115 0.84 -4.04 2.71
CA ALA A 115 0.01 -3.34 1.74
C ALA A 115 0.44 -1.88 1.55
N SER A 116 0.78 -1.20 2.66
CA SER A 116 1.22 0.19 2.68
C SER A 116 2.55 0.39 1.97
N LEU A 117 3.55 -0.47 2.26
CA LEU A 117 4.84 -0.39 1.60
C LEU A 117 4.71 -0.68 0.09
N ASN A 118 3.99 -1.74 -0.29
CA ASN A 118 3.77 -2.06 -1.70
C ASN A 118 3.05 -0.93 -2.45
N SER A 119 2.05 -0.31 -1.81
CA SER A 119 1.36 0.86 -2.36
C SER A 119 2.29 2.08 -2.50
N ALA A 120 3.17 2.32 -1.53
CA ALA A 120 4.12 3.43 -1.57
C ALA A 120 5.16 3.26 -2.69
N VAL A 121 5.69 2.04 -2.86
CA VAL A 121 6.61 1.71 -3.95
C VAL A 121 5.96 1.92 -5.31
N LEU A 122 4.72 1.45 -5.49
CA LEU A 122 3.96 1.67 -6.72
C LEU A 122 3.71 3.15 -6.99
N ALA A 123 3.35 3.94 -5.97
CA ALA A 123 3.14 5.37 -6.12
C ALA A 123 4.44 6.13 -6.44
N LEU A 124 5.60 5.70 -5.90
CA LEU A 124 6.91 6.26 -6.24
C LEU A 124 7.31 5.96 -7.70
N LEU A 125 7.05 4.73 -8.15
CA LEU A 125 7.23 4.36 -9.55
C LEU A 125 6.29 5.17 -10.46
N ASP A 126 5.07 5.42 -10.00
CA ASP A 126 4.06 6.22 -10.70
C ASP A 126 4.50 7.68 -10.90
N ALA A 127 5.10 8.26 -9.85
CA ALA A 127 5.67 9.61 -9.83
C ALA A 127 6.96 9.73 -10.65
N GLY A 128 7.57 8.62 -11.06
CA GLY A 128 8.85 8.60 -11.77
C GLY A 128 10.05 8.95 -10.89
N VAL A 129 9.97 8.72 -9.58
CA VAL A 129 11.09 8.89 -8.65
C VAL A 129 12.14 7.81 -8.93
N ALA A 130 13.40 8.20 -9.03
CA ALA A 130 14.50 7.27 -9.27
C ALA A 130 14.76 6.37 -8.05
N LEU A 131 14.55 5.06 -8.21
CA LEU A 131 14.78 4.03 -7.21
C LEU A 131 15.99 3.15 -7.60
N LYS A 132 16.82 2.78 -6.63
CA LYS A 132 17.91 1.79 -6.82
C LYS A 132 17.35 0.41 -7.14
N SER A 133 16.26 0.05 -6.47
CA SER A 133 15.58 -1.24 -6.61
C SER A 133 14.10 -1.11 -6.24
N THR A 134 13.31 -2.12 -6.55
CA THR A 134 11.90 -2.17 -6.17
C THR A 134 11.77 -2.98 -4.89
N LEU A 135 11.17 -2.41 -3.85
CA LEU A 135 10.85 -3.17 -2.63
C LEU A 135 9.55 -3.94 -2.80
N VAL A 136 9.51 -5.11 -2.17
CA VAL A 136 8.33 -5.95 -2.06
C VAL A 136 8.18 -6.36 -0.61
N SER A 137 7.00 -6.16 -0.04
CA SER A 137 6.71 -6.59 1.32
C SER A 137 5.61 -7.63 1.38
N LEU A 138 5.79 -8.59 2.29
CA LEU A 138 4.81 -9.59 2.64
C LEU A 138 4.77 -9.84 4.14
N SER A 139 3.58 -10.07 4.64
CA SER A 139 3.33 -10.45 6.03
C SER A 139 3.10 -11.95 6.11
N CYS A 140 3.63 -12.57 7.16
CA CYS A 140 3.41 -13.96 7.54
C CYS A 140 2.91 -13.99 8.99
N SER A 141 2.15 -15.02 9.35
CA SER A 141 1.83 -15.34 10.74
C SER A 141 2.21 -16.77 11.04
N TYR A 142 2.73 -17.01 12.24
CA TYR A 142 3.07 -18.35 12.70
C TYR A 142 2.12 -18.76 13.81
N LEU A 143 1.37 -19.84 13.57
CA LEU A 143 0.39 -20.35 14.53
C LEU A 143 1.07 -21.24 15.59
N SER A 144 0.43 -21.34 16.75
CA SER A 144 0.81 -22.28 17.80
C SER A 144 0.76 -23.76 17.37
N SER A 145 0.04 -24.09 16.29
CA SER A 145 0.05 -25.42 15.68
C SER A 145 1.34 -25.76 14.93
N GLY A 146 2.23 -24.78 14.73
CA GLY A 146 3.43 -24.93 13.89
C GLY A 146 3.20 -24.61 12.41
N ASP A 147 1.98 -24.19 12.04
CA ASP A 147 1.66 -23.79 10.67
C ASP A 147 2.02 -22.32 10.42
N CYS A 148 2.72 -22.05 9.31
CA CYS A 148 2.96 -20.69 8.83
C CYS A 148 1.90 -20.29 7.80
N LEU A 149 1.23 -19.17 8.04
CA LEU A 149 0.25 -18.56 7.14
C LEU A 149 0.85 -17.35 6.43
N LEU A 150 0.80 -17.37 5.10
CA LEU A 150 1.16 -16.21 4.29
C LEU A 150 -0.04 -15.26 4.17
N ASP A 151 0.23 -13.96 4.24
CA ASP A 151 -0.77 -12.88 4.16
C ASP A 151 -1.93 -13.10 5.15
N PRO A 152 -1.67 -12.97 6.46
CA PRO A 152 -2.67 -13.17 7.50
C PRO A 152 -3.74 -12.06 7.47
N LEU A 153 -4.98 -12.48 7.74
CA LEU A 153 -6.10 -11.59 8.04
C LEU A 153 -5.89 -10.94 9.40
N LYS A 154 -6.57 -9.82 9.67
CA LYS A 154 -6.51 -9.16 10.97
C LYS A 154 -6.83 -10.11 12.12
N VAL A 155 -7.86 -10.93 11.95
CA VAL A 155 -8.21 -11.95 12.94
C VAL A 155 -7.10 -12.95 13.16
N GLU A 156 -6.36 -13.35 12.11
CA GLU A 156 -5.25 -14.31 12.21
C GLU A 156 -3.99 -13.67 12.81
N GLN A 157 -3.79 -12.36 12.62
CA GLN A 157 -2.72 -11.58 13.29
C GLN A 157 -2.98 -11.41 14.79
N ASP A 158 -4.25 -11.21 15.15
CA ASP A 158 -4.69 -11.06 16.53
C ASP A 158 -4.80 -12.41 17.28
N PHE A 159 -4.71 -13.55 16.58
CA PHE A 159 -4.71 -14.87 17.22
C PHE A 159 -3.37 -15.15 17.91
N ASP A 160 -3.48 -15.47 19.19
CA ASP A 160 -2.42 -15.77 20.16
C ASP A 160 -1.39 -16.78 19.60
N SER A 161 -0.19 -16.30 19.23
CA SER A 161 0.96 -17.20 19.12
C SER A 161 1.37 -17.55 20.55
N VAL A 162 0.80 -18.63 21.07
CA VAL A 162 1.20 -19.22 22.35
C VAL A 162 2.57 -19.85 22.19
N LEU A 163 3.61 -19.01 22.15
CA LEU A 163 4.98 -19.39 22.50
C LEU A 163 5.31 -18.88 23.91
N TYR A 164 4.33 -18.95 24.82
CA TYR A 164 4.63 -19.16 26.23
C TYR A 164 4.95 -20.65 26.45
N SER A 165 6.04 -21.14 25.85
CA SER A 165 6.70 -22.31 26.43
C SER A 165 7.53 -21.80 27.60
N SER A 166 7.19 -22.23 28.81
CA SER A 166 7.91 -21.91 30.04
C SER A 166 9.34 -22.46 30.08
N ASP A 167 9.76 -23.20 29.04
CA ASP A 167 11.08 -23.80 28.93
C ASP A 167 11.68 -23.48 27.56
N SER A 168 12.66 -22.58 27.56
CA SER A 168 13.94 -22.70 26.83
C SER A 168 14.49 -21.31 26.54
N SER A 169 15.55 -20.99 27.26
CA SER A 169 16.52 -19.94 27.01
C SER A 169 16.99 -19.96 25.54
N THR A 170 16.53 -19.01 24.72
CA THR A 170 17.28 -18.19 23.74
C THR A 170 16.24 -17.47 22.88
N PHE A 171 15.74 -16.32 23.36
CA PHE A 171 14.80 -15.50 22.62
C PHE A 171 15.61 -14.44 21.86
N VAL A 172 15.56 -14.45 20.54
CA VAL A 172 16.25 -13.45 19.71
C VAL A 172 15.22 -12.55 19.06
N GLU A 173 15.09 -11.33 19.57
CA GLU A 173 14.44 -10.25 18.84
C GLU A 173 15.37 -9.81 17.71
N TYR A 174 15.10 -10.25 16.48
CA TYR A 174 15.84 -9.78 15.31
C TYR A 174 15.32 -8.41 14.89
N TYR A 175 15.78 -7.36 15.58
CA TYR A 175 15.68 -5.98 15.12
C TYR A 175 16.90 -5.65 14.25
N LYS A 176 16.72 -5.58 12.92
CA LYS A 176 17.73 -4.99 12.04
C LYS A 176 17.29 -3.61 11.54
N SER A 177 17.20 -2.66 12.47
CA SER A 177 17.46 -1.23 12.24
C SER A 177 17.60 -0.53 13.60
N SER A 178 18.65 0.26 13.78
CA SER A 178 18.99 0.98 14.99
C SER A 178 17.90 1.98 15.42
N LEU A 179 17.12 1.73 16.47
CA LEU A 179 17.03 2.61 17.66
C LEU A 179 15.99 2.16 18.72
N SER A 180 16.39 2.42 19.97
CA SER A 180 15.62 2.49 21.22
C SER A 180 15.22 1.19 21.91
N THR A 181 16.16 0.75 22.77
CA THR A 181 15.94 0.13 24.07
C THR A 181 14.87 0.87 24.87
N GLY A 182 13.60 0.54 24.61
CA GLY A 182 12.48 0.79 25.51
C GLY A 182 11.77 -0.55 25.70
N GLN A 183 11.53 -0.95 26.94
CA GLN A 183 10.72 -2.14 27.25
C GLN A 183 9.33 -1.96 26.64
N LYS A 184 9.13 -2.48 25.43
CA LYS A 184 7.80 -2.59 24.83
C LYS A 184 7.09 -3.77 25.50
N ILE A 185 5.85 -3.53 25.90
CA ILE A 185 4.95 -4.56 26.40
C ILE A 185 4.84 -5.62 25.31
N ILE A 186 5.36 -6.83 25.58
CA ILE A 186 5.33 -7.97 24.66
C ILE A 186 3.85 -8.31 24.43
N LYS A 187 3.31 -7.90 23.29
CA LYS A 187 1.99 -8.36 22.85
C LYS A 187 2.17 -9.77 22.31
N PRO A 188 1.29 -10.73 22.66
CA PRO A 188 1.38 -12.10 22.16
C PRO A 188 0.82 -12.18 20.73
N LYS A 189 1.31 -11.30 19.86
CA LYS A 189 1.05 -11.37 18.43
C LYS A 189 2.07 -12.32 17.81
N GLY A 190 1.69 -12.98 16.74
CA GLY A 190 2.51 -13.97 16.05
C GLY A 190 2.65 -13.65 14.59
N HIS A 191 2.97 -12.39 14.25
CA HIS A 191 3.14 -12.00 12.85
C HIS A 191 4.48 -11.34 12.57
N VAL A 192 4.98 -11.60 11.35
CA VAL A 192 6.24 -11.04 10.83
C VAL A 192 5.96 -10.37 9.50
N CYS A 193 6.46 -9.17 9.32
CA CYS A 193 6.51 -8.50 8.03
C CYS A 193 7.94 -8.60 7.48
N PHE A 194 8.08 -9.12 6.28
CA PHE A 194 9.34 -9.16 5.54
C PHE A 194 9.32 -8.12 4.43
N ILE A 195 10.45 -7.45 4.25
CA ILE A 195 10.71 -6.50 3.18
C ILE A 195 11.88 -7.02 2.36
N PHE A 196 11.63 -7.30 1.09
CA PHE A 196 12.60 -7.83 0.16
C PHE A 196 12.97 -6.81 -0.93
N ASP A 197 14.21 -6.90 -1.40
CA ASP A 197 14.67 -6.22 -2.60
C ASP A 197 14.43 -7.11 -3.83
N ALA A 198 13.52 -6.68 -4.71
CA ALA A 198 13.15 -7.46 -5.88
C ALA A 198 14.26 -7.59 -6.93
N SER A 199 15.24 -6.69 -6.96
CA SER A 199 16.39 -6.82 -7.88
C SER A 199 17.23 -8.05 -7.55
N LYS A 200 17.22 -8.47 -6.28
CA LYS A 200 17.96 -9.64 -5.79
C LYS A 200 17.15 -10.94 -5.87
N LEU A 201 15.81 -10.87 -5.90
CA LEU A 201 14.97 -12.05 -6.13
C LEU A 201 15.14 -12.68 -7.53
N LYS A 202 15.63 -11.93 -8.53
CA LYS A 202 15.78 -12.43 -9.91
C LYS A 202 16.96 -13.37 -10.13
N LYS A 203 18.00 -13.31 -9.29
CA LYS A 203 19.22 -14.11 -9.48
C LYS A 203 19.03 -15.50 -8.89
N LYS A 204 18.52 -16.43 -9.70
CA LYS A 204 18.40 -17.85 -9.34
C LYS A 204 19.68 -18.65 -9.64
N SER A 205 20.85 -18.02 -9.53
CA SER A 205 22.11 -18.59 -10.01
C SER A 205 23.13 -18.69 -8.88
N GLN A 206 23.32 -19.93 -8.43
CA GLN A 206 24.58 -20.52 -7.96
C GLN A 206 25.46 -19.62 -7.06
N GLU A 207 25.18 -19.66 -5.76
CA GLU A 207 26.11 -20.02 -4.68
C GLU A 207 25.49 -19.57 -3.35
N ALA A 208 25.66 -20.40 -2.32
CA ALA A 208 25.11 -20.22 -0.99
C ALA A 208 25.85 -19.10 -0.25
N GLU A 209 25.58 -17.84 -0.61
CA GLU A 209 25.93 -16.68 0.22
C GLU A 209 24.64 -16.04 0.74
N GLU A 210 24.65 -15.83 2.05
CA GLU A 210 23.57 -15.38 2.95
C GLU A 210 22.49 -14.50 2.32
N ASP A 211 21.26 -14.66 2.80
CA ASP A 211 20.00 -14.00 2.42
C ASP A 211 20.07 -12.47 2.24
N THR A 212 20.77 -12.00 1.22
CA THR A 212 20.97 -10.58 0.90
C THR A 212 19.75 -9.93 0.25
N SER A 213 18.72 -10.72 -0.04
CA SER A 213 17.43 -10.25 -0.57
C SER A 213 16.54 -9.64 0.51
N LEU A 214 16.72 -9.98 1.78
CA LEU A 214 15.98 -9.40 2.89
C LEU A 214 16.60 -8.04 3.26
N VAL A 215 15.80 -6.99 3.16
CA VAL A 215 16.19 -5.63 3.57
C VAL A 215 15.94 -5.47 5.06
N THR A 216 14.71 -5.77 5.49
CA THR A 216 14.28 -5.61 6.87
C THR A 216 13.19 -6.62 7.19
N CYS A 217 13.17 -7.11 8.43
CA CYS A 217 12.08 -7.86 9.01
C CYS A 217 11.54 -7.11 10.24
N LEU A 218 10.22 -7.13 10.42
CA LEU A 218 9.57 -6.68 11.64
C LEU A 218 8.78 -7.84 12.22
N THR A 219 9.20 -8.31 13.39
CA THR A 219 8.50 -9.34 14.15
C THR A 219 7.64 -8.66 15.22
N GLU A 220 6.33 -8.80 15.14
CA GLU A 220 5.43 -8.52 16.24
C GLU A 220 5.14 -9.85 16.92
N GLY A 221 5.94 -10.18 17.93
CA GLY A 221 5.85 -11.46 18.61
C GLY A 221 7.17 -12.09 18.98
N ILE A 222 7.08 -13.24 19.62
CA ILE A 222 8.21 -14.10 19.91
C ILE A 222 8.26 -15.20 18.84
N PHE A 223 9.42 -15.38 18.21
CA PHE A 223 9.65 -16.41 17.22
C PHE A 223 10.88 -17.22 17.58
N THR A 224 10.83 -18.54 17.32
CA THR A 224 12.04 -19.37 17.28
C THR A 224 12.75 -19.16 15.95
N ASP A 225 14.06 -19.40 15.90
CA ASP A 225 14.84 -19.26 14.66
C ASP A 225 14.30 -20.19 13.56
N GLU A 226 13.93 -21.43 13.91
CA GLU A 226 13.31 -22.38 12.98
C GLU A 226 11.98 -21.86 12.40
N ALA A 227 11.13 -21.24 13.23
CA ALA A 227 9.87 -20.66 12.79
C ALA A 227 10.11 -19.47 11.86
N LEU A 228 11.08 -18.60 12.20
CA LEU A 228 11.41 -17.43 11.38
C LEU A 228 11.97 -17.83 10.02
N GLN A 229 12.85 -18.84 9.95
CA GLN A 229 13.38 -19.37 8.70
C GLN A 229 12.29 -19.99 7.82
N THR A 230 11.35 -20.71 8.42
CA THR A 230 10.19 -21.26 7.71
C THR A 230 9.32 -20.13 7.13
N CYS A 231 9.03 -19.10 7.92
CA CYS A 231 8.28 -17.93 7.48
C CYS A 231 9.00 -17.17 6.36
N LEU A 232 10.32 -17.05 6.46
CA LEU A 232 11.16 -16.36 5.48
C LEU A 232 11.13 -17.07 4.13
N ASN A 233 11.26 -18.40 4.10
CA ASN A 233 11.20 -19.18 2.86
C ASN A 233 9.84 -19.08 2.17
N MET A 234 8.75 -19.16 2.95
CA MET A 234 7.40 -18.94 2.43
C MET A 234 7.19 -17.51 1.92
N ALA A 235 7.72 -16.51 2.63
CA ALA A 235 7.64 -15.11 2.23
C ALA A 235 8.42 -14.84 0.94
N LYS A 236 9.58 -15.48 0.74
CA LYS A 236 10.36 -15.39 -0.51
C LYS A 236 9.55 -15.90 -1.72
N GLU A 237 8.88 -17.05 -1.58
CA GLU A 237 8.02 -17.59 -2.65
C GLU A 237 6.85 -16.66 -2.95
N GLY A 238 6.18 -16.16 -1.91
CA GLY A 238 5.11 -15.18 -2.05
C GLY A 238 5.56 -13.87 -2.70
N ALA A 239 6.78 -13.42 -2.41
CA ALA A 239 7.28 -12.13 -2.84
C ALA A 239 7.42 -12.07 -4.36
N HIS A 240 7.68 -13.22 -5.01
CA HIS A 240 7.63 -13.31 -6.46
C HIS A 240 6.25 -12.97 -7.04
N THR A 241 5.17 -13.42 -6.39
CA THR A 241 3.79 -13.13 -6.81
C THR A 241 3.48 -11.63 -6.72
N VAL A 242 3.85 -10.99 -5.61
CA VAL A 242 3.68 -9.54 -5.43
C VAL A 242 4.54 -8.76 -6.43
N TYR A 243 5.78 -9.19 -6.66
CA TYR A 243 6.65 -8.56 -7.64
C TYR A 243 6.07 -8.62 -9.06
N ASN A 244 5.52 -9.79 -9.45
CA ASN A 244 4.89 -9.96 -10.75
C ASN A 244 3.66 -9.05 -10.91
N LEU A 245 2.86 -8.87 -9.85
CA LEU A 245 1.76 -7.91 -9.84
C LEU A 245 2.26 -6.47 -10.05
N ILE A 246 3.29 -6.05 -9.32
CA ILE A 246 3.85 -4.70 -9.45
C ILE A 246 4.32 -4.45 -10.89
N ARG A 247 5.06 -5.41 -11.44
CA ARG A 247 5.55 -5.35 -12.83
C ARG A 247 4.40 -5.24 -13.84
N PHE A 248 3.40 -6.11 -13.70
CA PHE A 248 2.25 -6.14 -14.61
C PHE A 248 1.42 -4.85 -14.53
N THR A 249 1.29 -4.26 -13.34
CA THR A 249 0.58 -3.00 -13.14
C THR A 249 1.30 -1.84 -13.85
N MET A 250 2.64 -1.81 -13.78
CA MET A 250 3.46 -0.82 -14.48
C MET A 250 3.40 -0.98 -16.01
N GLU A 251 3.42 -2.22 -16.52
CA GLU A 251 3.28 -2.52 -17.95
C GLU A 251 1.90 -2.12 -18.50
N ARG A 252 0.84 -2.22 -17.68
CA ARG A 252 -0.51 -1.77 -18.07
C ARG A 252 -0.61 -0.26 -18.24
N LYS A 253 -0.03 0.53 -17.33
CA LYS A 253 -0.05 2.00 -17.41
C LYS A 253 0.70 2.52 -18.63
N SER A 254 1.81 1.89 -19.02
CA SER A 254 2.52 2.28 -20.25
C SER A 254 1.73 1.96 -21.52
N THR A 255 0.76 1.05 -21.46
CA THR A 255 -0.02 0.58 -22.62
C THR A 255 -1.36 1.30 -22.77
N THR A 256 -1.87 2.01 -21.76
CA THR A 256 -3.10 2.82 -21.90
C THR A 256 -2.83 4.09 -22.70
N PRO A 257 -3.32 4.24 -23.96
CA PRO A 257 -3.24 5.50 -24.66
C PRO A 257 -4.11 6.53 -23.93
N ILE A 258 -3.56 7.72 -23.73
CA ILE A 258 -4.31 8.89 -23.28
C ILE A 258 -5.29 9.24 -24.41
N LEU A 259 -6.49 8.65 -24.37
CA LEU A 259 -7.58 9.16 -25.19
C LEU A 259 -7.91 10.55 -24.66
N PRO A 260 -7.84 11.61 -25.49
CA PRO A 260 -8.24 12.93 -25.05
C PRO A 260 -9.69 12.85 -24.58
N ILE A 261 -9.94 13.36 -23.38
CA ILE A 261 -11.28 13.48 -22.80
C ILE A 261 -12.08 14.31 -23.81
N SER A 262 -12.94 13.64 -24.57
CA SER A 262 -13.98 14.29 -25.36
C SER A 262 -14.87 15.00 -24.37
N THR A 263 -14.66 16.31 -24.26
CA THR A 263 -15.59 17.24 -23.64
C THR A 263 -16.89 17.10 -24.41
N GLN A 264 -17.84 16.34 -23.86
CA GLN A 264 -19.18 16.30 -24.42
C GLN A 264 -19.72 17.74 -24.42
N PRO A 265 -20.21 18.26 -25.55
CA PRO A 265 -20.81 19.59 -25.56
C PRO A 265 -22.03 19.57 -24.66
N GLN A 266 -22.07 20.52 -23.72
CA GLN A 266 -23.24 20.81 -22.89
C GLN A 266 -24.45 20.95 -23.84
N LYS A 267 -25.39 20.01 -23.78
CA LYS A 267 -26.69 20.18 -24.40
C LYS A 267 -27.35 21.39 -23.75
N THR A 268 -27.40 22.48 -24.50
CA THR A 268 -28.20 23.66 -24.23
C THR A 268 -29.65 23.19 -24.02
N GLN A 269 -30.16 23.28 -22.80
CA GLN A 269 -31.58 23.08 -22.53
C GLN A 269 -32.34 24.25 -23.15
N GLN A 270 -33.01 24.00 -24.28
CA GLN A 270 -34.02 24.90 -24.81
C GLN A 270 -35.35 24.67 -24.10
N ASN A 271 -35.77 25.71 -23.38
CA ASN A 271 -37.13 26.23 -23.19
C ASN A 271 -38.31 25.29 -22.95
N VAL A 272 -38.95 25.47 -21.78
CA VAL A 272 -40.41 25.48 -21.68
C VAL A 272 -40.84 26.73 -20.87
N THR A 273 -41.28 27.76 -21.59
CA THR A 273 -42.05 28.89 -21.04
C THR A 273 -43.54 28.56 -21.08
N PRO A 274 -44.34 28.84 -20.04
CA PRO A 274 -45.80 28.74 -20.12
C PRO A 274 -46.41 29.94 -20.85
N SER A 275 -47.30 29.65 -21.80
CA SER A 275 -48.05 30.58 -22.63
C SER A 275 -49.19 31.29 -21.89
N THR A 276 -49.23 32.62 -21.98
CA THR A 276 -50.36 33.50 -21.62
C THR A 276 -51.42 33.49 -22.74
N PRO A 277 -52.74 33.52 -22.46
CA PRO A 277 -53.76 33.46 -23.50
C PRO A 277 -54.09 34.83 -24.13
N GLU A 278 -53.95 34.94 -25.45
CA GLU A 278 -54.43 36.07 -26.24
C GLU A 278 -55.94 35.97 -26.56
N LYS A 279 -56.65 37.06 -26.28
CA LYS A 279 -58.03 37.32 -26.71
C LYS A 279 -58.09 37.47 -28.23
N LYS A 280 -58.88 36.63 -28.91
CA LYS A 280 -59.32 36.90 -30.29
C LYS A 280 -60.73 37.51 -30.27
N GLY A 281 -60.81 38.75 -30.75
CA GLY A 281 -62.06 39.40 -31.12
C GLY A 281 -62.64 38.77 -32.38
N GLY A 282 -63.95 38.48 -32.35
CA GLY A 282 -64.75 38.15 -33.52
C GLY A 282 -65.69 39.32 -33.82
N SER A 283 -65.50 39.94 -34.98
CA SER A 283 -66.37 40.97 -35.54
C SER A 283 -67.64 40.34 -36.11
N PHE A 284 -68.80 40.79 -35.63
CA PHE A 284 -70.09 40.59 -36.29
C PHE A 284 -70.74 41.95 -36.54
N LEU A 285 -70.83 42.31 -37.81
CA LEU A 285 -71.72 43.32 -38.35
C LEU A 285 -72.35 42.74 -39.62
N LYS A 286 -73.68 42.63 -39.64
CA LYS A 286 -74.56 42.82 -40.81
C LYS A 286 -76.00 43.06 -40.31
N PRO A 287 -76.89 43.66 -41.14
CA PRO A 287 -77.60 44.88 -40.75
C PRO A 287 -79.10 44.69 -40.49
N LYS A 288 -79.71 45.77 -40.00
CA LYS A 288 -81.15 46.00 -39.73
C LYS A 288 -82.04 45.67 -40.93
N ASP A 289 -83.23 45.15 -40.65
CA ASP A 289 -84.47 45.62 -41.27
C ASP A 289 -85.70 45.39 -40.35
N LYS A 290 -86.47 46.48 -40.23
CA LYS A 290 -87.88 46.68 -39.84
C LYS A 290 -88.51 45.92 -38.67
#